data_AF-A0A5D6XYS7-F1
#
_entry.id   AF-A0A5D6XYS7-F1
#
_cell.length_a   1.000
_cell.length_b   1.000
_cell.length_c   1.000
_cell.angle_alpha   90.00
_cell.angle_beta   90.00
_cell.angle_gamma   90.00
#
_symmetry.space_group_name_H-M   'P 1'
#
loop_
_entity.id
_entity.type
_entity.pdbx_description
1 polymer ?
#
loop_
_entity_poly.entity_id
_entity_poly.type
_entity_poly.pdbx_seq_one_letter_code
_entity_poly.pdbx_strand_id
1 'polypeptide(L)'
;LKTTFQQISTSLGTRAGLALTKPLHEILCVICRRDLAAEEVVKLQPCGHELHKSCQMELMATKEGDGERAECPMCRKAIVISCGTGA
;
A
#
# COMPACT_ATOMS: atom_id res chain seq x y z
N LEU A 1 35.20 10.14 -18.44
CA LEU A 1 35.24 10.84 -17.14
C LEU A 1 33.82 10.80 -16.57
N LYS A 2 33.64 10.06 -15.47
CA LYS A 2 32.35 9.81 -14.81
C LYS A 2 31.99 11.03 -13.96
N THR A 3 30.87 11.70 -14.21
CA THR A 3 30.41 12.82 -13.38
C THR A 3 29.17 12.40 -12.61
N THR A 4 29.43 12.06 -11.36
CA THR A 4 28.55 11.75 -10.24
C THR A 4 27.40 12.77 -10.10
N PHE A 5 26.16 12.30 -10.24
CA PHE A 5 24.97 13.02 -9.76
C PHE A 5 24.78 12.68 -8.28
N GLN A 6 25.35 13.51 -7.40
CA GLN A 6 25.16 13.40 -5.96
C GLN A 6 23.77 13.89 -5.56
N GLN A 7 23.06 13.05 -4.82
CA GLN A 7 21.75 13.31 -4.26
C GLN A 7 21.80 14.50 -3.30
N ILE A 8 20.90 15.46 -3.50
CA ILE A 8 20.75 16.59 -2.58
C ILE A 8 19.87 16.12 -1.42
N SER A 9 20.50 15.68 -0.32
CA SER A 9 19.85 15.56 0.98
C SER A 9 19.63 16.97 1.54
N THR A 10 18.47 17.56 1.28
CA THR A 10 18.13 18.87 1.82
C THR A 10 17.75 18.79 3.30
N SER A 11 18.70 19.27 4.11
CA SER A 11 18.53 20.07 5.33
C SER A 11 17.67 19.49 6.48
N LEU A 12 18.40 18.97 7.46
CA LEU A 12 18.01 18.77 8.85
C LEU A 12 17.70 20.13 9.53
N GLY A 13 16.42 20.50 9.61
CA GLY A 13 15.95 21.71 10.28
C GLY A 13 15.40 21.44 11.69
N THR A 14 16.09 21.98 12.70
CA THR A 14 15.59 22.48 14.00
C THR A 14 14.49 21.73 14.79
N ARG A 15 14.92 21.16 15.93
CA ARG A 15 14.22 20.98 17.23
C ARG A 15 12.71 21.29 17.27
N ALA A 16 11.86 20.26 17.14
CA ALA A 16 10.70 19.92 18.00
C ALA A 16 9.83 18.85 17.29
N GLY A 17 9.61 17.71 17.96
CA GLY A 17 8.50 16.78 17.70
C GLY A 17 8.32 16.27 16.27
N LEU A 18 9.08 15.26 15.86
CA LEU A 18 8.64 14.35 14.80
C LEU A 18 7.42 13.59 15.32
N ALA A 19 6.24 14.20 15.25
CA ALA A 19 5.02 13.42 15.18
C ALA A 19 5.15 12.63 13.87
N LEU A 20 5.62 11.38 13.99
CA LEU A 20 5.63 10.40 12.91
C LEU A 20 4.17 10.06 12.61
N THR A 21 3.40 11.03 12.10
CA THR A 21 2.08 10.79 11.56
C THR A 21 2.29 9.96 10.34
N LYS A 22 1.95 8.67 10.43
CA LYS A 22 1.92 7.78 9.29
C LYS A 22 1.20 8.48 8.12
N PRO A 23 1.69 8.37 6.87
CA PRO A 23 0.99 8.85 5.69
C PRO A 23 -0.51 8.48 5.73
N LEU A 24 -1.39 9.33 5.20
CA LEU A 24 -2.85 9.09 5.26
C LEU A 24 -3.27 7.73 4.68
N HIS A 25 -2.56 7.22 3.66
CA HIS A 25 -2.81 5.90 3.07
C HIS A 25 -2.30 4.72 3.92
N GLU A 26 -1.59 4.99 5.01
CA GLU A 26 -1.22 4.05 6.07
C GLU A 26 -2.17 4.11 7.28
N ILE A 27 -3.16 5.01 7.25
CA ILE A 27 -4.20 5.16 8.30
C ILE A 27 -5.59 4.86 7.73
N LEU A 28 -5.84 5.20 6.47
CA LEU A 28 -7.11 5.03 5.79
C LEU A 28 -7.00 3.96 4.70
N CYS A 29 -8.03 3.12 4.59
CA CYS A 29 -8.20 2.22 3.47
C CYS A 29 -8.47 3.06 2.21
N VAL A 30 -7.63 2.92 1.18
CA VAL A 30 -7.76 3.71 -0.06
C VAL A 30 -9.00 3.37 -0.90
N ILE A 31 -9.64 2.22 -0.64
CA ILE A 31 -10.87 1.81 -1.32
C ILE A 31 -12.09 2.51 -0.72
N CYS A 32 -12.30 2.38 0.59
CA CYS A 32 -13.51 2.86 1.26
C CYS A 32 -13.32 4.17 2.06
N ARG A 33 -12.08 4.69 2.16
CA ARG A 33 -11.67 5.90 2.88
C ARG A 33 -11.97 5.91 4.39
N ARG A 34 -12.19 4.74 4.99
CA ARG A 34 -12.34 4.56 6.44
C ARG A 34 -11.03 4.12 7.08
N ASP A 35 -10.91 4.31 8.39
CA ASP A 35 -9.72 3.92 9.15
C ASP A 35 -9.40 2.44 9.00
N LEU A 36 -8.14 2.13 8.70
CA LEU A 36 -7.61 0.76 8.67
C LEU A 36 -7.80 0.05 10.01
N ALA A 37 -7.74 0.79 11.13
CA ALA A 37 -7.97 0.26 12.46
C ALA A 37 -9.41 -0.21 12.73
N ALA A 38 -10.38 0.13 11.86
CA ALA A 38 -11.79 -0.21 12.08
C ALA A 38 -12.14 -1.66 11.71
N GLU A 39 -11.34 -2.34 10.87
CA GLU A 39 -11.62 -3.70 10.39
C GLU A 39 -10.34 -4.54 10.24
N GLU A 40 -10.47 -5.81 9.85
CA GLU A 40 -9.32 -6.66 9.52
C GLU A 40 -8.60 -6.11 8.27
N VAL A 41 -7.27 -5.94 8.39
CA VAL A 41 -6.41 -5.39 7.34
C VAL A 41 -5.55 -6.49 6.74
N VAL A 42 -5.30 -6.39 5.44
CA VAL A 42 -4.37 -7.25 4.70
C VAL A 42 -3.29 -6.42 4.03
N LYS A 43 -2.08 -6.97 4.02
CA LYS A 43 -0.90 -6.38 3.38
C LYS A 43 -0.71 -6.96 1.99
N LEU A 44 -0.87 -6.13 0.96
CA LEU A 44 -0.75 -6.53 -0.44
C LEU A 44 0.70 -6.89 -0.80
N GLN A 45 0.91 -8.09 -1.31
CA GLN A 45 2.22 -8.51 -1.83
C GLN A 45 2.33 -8.20 -3.33
N PRO A 46 3.50 -7.74 -3.82
CA PRO A 46 4.77 -7.57 -3.09
C PRO A 46 4.97 -6.15 -2.51
N CYS A 47 4.00 -5.26 -2.70
CA CYS A 47 4.20 -3.83 -2.47
C CYS A 47 4.16 -3.40 -1.00
N GLY A 48 3.55 -4.20 -0.13
CA GLY A 48 3.42 -3.92 1.29
C GLY A 48 2.33 -2.91 1.67
N HIS A 49 1.52 -2.43 0.74
CA HIS A 49 0.43 -1.52 1.04
C HIS A 49 -0.75 -2.22 1.72
N GLU A 50 -1.44 -1.52 2.61
CA GLU A 50 -2.50 -2.07 3.45
C GLU A 50 -3.89 -1.59 3.02
N LEU A 51 -4.87 -2.48 3.10
CA LEU A 51 -6.29 -2.18 2.89
C LEU A 51 -7.15 -3.15 3.70
N HIS A 52 -8.44 -2.84 3.90
CA HIS A 52 -9.35 -3.78 4.55
C HIS A 52 -9.46 -5.07 3.74
N LYS A 53 -9.49 -6.20 4.42
CA LYS A 53 -9.61 -7.52 3.77
C LYS A 53 -10.89 -7.64 2.95
N SER A 54 -12.00 -7.08 3.44
CA SER A 54 -13.27 -6.93 2.72
C SER A 54 -13.06 -6.21 1.38
N CYS A 55 -12.44 -5.03 1.42
CA CYS A 55 -12.10 -4.24 0.23
C CYS A 55 -11.12 -4.95 -0.71
N GLN A 56 -10.21 -5.79 -0.19
CA GLN A 56 -9.33 -6.61 -1.02
C GLN A 56 -10.14 -7.60 -1.86
N MET A 57 -11.05 -8.33 -1.21
CA MET A 57 -11.84 -9.37 -1.85
C MET A 57 -12.74 -8.77 -2.94
N GLU A 58 -13.38 -7.64 -2.67
CA GLU A 58 -14.19 -6.92 -3.67
C GLU A 58 -13.36 -6.45 -4.87
N LEU A 59 -12.15 -5.92 -4.62
CA LEU A 59 -11.23 -5.51 -5.67
C LEU A 59 -10.84 -6.69 -6.56
N MET A 60 -10.52 -7.83 -5.96
CA MET A 60 -10.14 -9.04 -6.70
C MET A 60 -11.33 -9.62 -7.48
N ALA A 61 -12.51 -9.71 -6.87
CA ALA A 61 -13.72 -10.22 -7.50
C ALA A 61 -14.14 -9.37 -8.71
N THR A 62 -14.03 -8.03 -8.59
CA THR A 62 -14.31 -7.11 -9.70
C THR A 62 -13.34 -7.35 -10.86
N LYS A 63 -12.05 -7.47 -10.57
CA LYS A 63 -11.02 -7.68 -11.59
C LYS A 63 -11.09 -9.04 -12.25
N GLU A 64 -11.41 -10.08 -11.49
CA GLU A 64 -11.67 -11.42 -12.01
C GLU A 64 -12.86 -11.43 -12.98
N GLY A 65 -13.94 -10.72 -12.64
CA GLY A 65 -15.10 -10.56 -13.52
C GLY A 65 -14.77 -9.86 -14.85
N ASP A 66 -13.82 -8.91 -14.83
CA ASP A 66 -13.34 -8.19 -16.01
C ASP A 66 -12.26 -8.98 -16.80
N GLY A 67 -11.81 -10.14 -16.30
CA GLY A 67 -10.68 -10.90 -16.87
C GLY A 67 -9.32 -10.20 -16.68
N GLU A 68 -9.25 -9.21 -15.79
CA GLU A 68 -8.06 -8.42 -15.52
C GLU A 68 -7.31 -8.93 -14.28
N ARG A 69 -6.02 -8.63 -14.21
CA ARG A 69 -5.22 -8.87 -13.00
C ARG A 69 -5.51 -7.78 -11.98
N ALA A 70 -5.67 -8.16 -10.72
CA ALA A 70 -5.77 -7.19 -9.64
C ALA A 70 -4.41 -6.50 -9.40
N GLU A 71 -4.44 -5.17 -9.33
CA GLU A 71 -3.28 -4.33 -9.08
C GLU A 71 -3.48 -3.51 -7.81
N CYS A 72 -2.39 -3.18 -7.12
CA CYS A 72 -2.42 -2.31 -5.96
C CYS A 72 -2.90 -0.90 -6.38
N PRO A 73 -3.98 -0.35 -5.79
CA PRO A 73 -4.48 0.98 -6.15
C PRO A 73 -3.47 2.12 -5.89
N MET A 74 -2.51 1.90 -4.98
CA MET A 74 -1.54 2.93 -4.57
C MET A 74 -0.30 2.97 -5.48
N CYS A 75 0.18 1.81 -5.94
CA CYS A 75 1.45 1.72 -6.67
C CYS A 75 1.38 0.92 -7.98
N ARG A 76 0.20 0.43 -8.35
CA ARG A 76 -0.10 -0.33 -9.58
C ARG A 76 0.72 -1.61 -9.76
N LYS A 77 1.41 -2.07 -8.72
CA LYS A 77 2.06 -3.39 -8.73
C LYS A 77 0.97 -4.46 -8.69
N ALA A 78 1.10 -5.47 -9.56
CA ALA A 78 0.22 -6.64 -9.56
C ALA A 78 0.18 -7.29 -8.17
N ILE A 79 -1.02 -7.62 -7.72
CA ILE A 79 -1.25 -8.29 -6.43
C ILE A 79 -1.03 -9.78 -6.64
N VAL A 80 -0.13 -10.35 -5.84
CA VAL A 80 0.12 -11.80 -5.86
C VAL A 80 -0.65 -12.42 -4.71
N ILE A 81 -1.62 -13.28 -5.03
CA ILE A 81 -2.30 -14.08 -4.02
C ILE A 81 -1.38 -15.28 -3.73
N SER A 82 -0.66 -15.25 -2.60
CA SER A 82 -0.07 -16.46 -2.07
C SER A 82 -1.22 -17.31 -1.56
N CYS A 83 -1.79 -18.14 -2.43
CA CYS A 83 -2.69 -19.21 -2.02
C CYS A 83 -1.91 -20.08 -1.05
N GLY A 84 -2.12 -19.90 0.24
CA GLY A 84 -1.69 -20.86 1.25
C GLY A 84 -2.53 -22.10 1.02
N THR A 85 -1.97 -23.08 0.34
CA THR A 85 -2.54 -24.42 0.22
C THR A 85 -2.80 -24.93 1.64
N GLY A 86 -4.07 -24.90 2.07
CA GLY A 86 -4.50 -25.64 3.24
C GLY A 86 -4.27 -27.12 2.96
N ALA A 87 -3.37 -27.72 3.72
CA ALA A 87 -3.22 -29.17 3.82
C ALA A 87 -4.42 -29.79 4.54
#